data_AF-A0A9D1ZFF4-F1
#
_entry.id   AF-A0A9D1ZFF4-F1
#
_cell.length_a   1.000
_cell.length_b   1.000
_cell.length_c   1.000
_cell.angle_alpha   90.00
_cell.angle_beta   90.00
_cell.angle_gamma   90.00
#
_symmetry.space_group_name_H-M   'P 1'
#
loop_
_entity.id
_entity.type
_entity.pdbx_description
1 polymer ?
#
loop_
_entity_poly.entity_id
_entity_poly.type
_entity_poly.pdbx_seq_one_letter_code
_entity_poly.pdbx_strand_id
1 'polypeptide(L)'
;MTTVPQTPAPVQVQNDPTQPQMPAGEQVLVTFCEDEARDVPGEYMAGLGIAEDCPDRSRAIVDANRVAIADISSRFIGMIKNAMEDYSKDVNVPGGKKMYESELEGGLKMIGSKVIDKYAEVACRKLTQSATGGYACYVALHVQWDNAKKGLAEELEVRKVDFDKDKFMEKMDAQLDKSTNQ
;
A
#
# COMPACT_ATOMS: atom_id res chain seq x y z
N MET A 1 -45.91 -29.81 3.73
CA MET A 1 -45.46 -28.89 4.80
C MET A 1 -44.04 -28.49 4.47
N THR A 2 -43.85 -27.31 3.91
CA THR A 2 -42.56 -26.75 3.49
C THR A 2 -41.94 -26.00 4.67
N THR A 3 -40.78 -26.45 5.15
CA THR A 3 -39.99 -25.80 6.19
C THR A 3 -39.26 -24.59 5.61
N VAL A 4 -39.50 -23.41 6.18
CA VAL A 4 -38.80 -22.16 5.85
C VAL A 4 -37.37 -22.23 6.43
N PRO A 5 -36.31 -21.85 5.68
CA PRO A 5 -34.95 -21.78 6.22
C PRO A 5 -34.87 -20.62 7.22
N GLN A 6 -34.44 -20.90 8.46
CA GLN A 6 -34.16 -19.86 9.44
C GLN A 6 -32.89 -19.11 9.04
N THR A 7 -33.00 -17.80 8.86
CA THR A 7 -31.88 -16.88 8.73
C THR A 7 -31.06 -16.94 10.03
N PRO A 8 -29.71 -17.05 10.00
CA PRO A 8 -28.92 -16.97 11.21
C PRO A 8 -29.18 -15.63 11.91
N ALA A 9 -29.50 -15.66 13.19
CA ALA A 9 -29.62 -14.44 13.99
C ALA A 9 -28.28 -13.68 13.95
N PRO A 10 -28.28 -12.34 13.87
CA PRO A 10 -27.06 -11.56 13.95
C PRO A 10 -26.32 -11.94 15.24
N VAL A 11 -25.09 -12.43 15.09
CA VAL A 11 -24.21 -12.74 16.21
C VAL A 11 -23.99 -11.42 16.94
N GLN A 12 -24.56 -11.31 18.15
CA GLN A 12 -24.25 -10.18 19.01
C GLN A 12 -22.77 -10.31 19.39
N VAL A 13 -21.94 -9.48 18.77
CA VAL A 13 -20.57 -9.26 19.21
C VAL A 13 -20.70 -8.81 20.67
N GLN A 14 -20.28 -9.64 21.62
CA GLN A 14 -20.22 -9.24 23.02
C GLN A 14 -19.27 -8.05 23.09
N ASN A 15 -19.83 -6.85 23.26
CA ASN A 15 -19.05 -5.65 23.51
C ASN A 15 -18.15 -5.92 24.72
N ASP A 16 -16.85 -5.73 24.53
CA ASP A 16 -15.90 -5.74 25.64
C ASP A 16 -16.39 -4.71 26.66
N PRO A 17 -16.69 -5.09 27.92
CA PRO A 17 -17.22 -4.17 28.93
C PRO A 17 -16.24 -3.04 29.28
N THR A 18 -15.00 -3.09 28.79
CA THR A 18 -14.01 -2.01 28.92
C THR A 18 -13.99 -1.04 27.73
N GLN A 19 -14.71 -1.31 26.64
CA GLN A 19 -14.83 -0.38 25.53
C GLN A 19 -15.76 0.79 25.92
N PRO A 20 -15.33 2.05 25.73
CA PRO A 20 -16.19 3.21 25.94
C PRO A 20 -17.46 3.10 25.07
N GLN A 21 -18.62 3.05 25.69
CA GLN A 21 -19.89 3.20 24.97
C GLN A 21 -20.12 4.68 24.70
N MET A 22 -20.18 5.04 23.41
CA MET A 22 -20.47 6.40 23.01
C MET A 22 -21.94 6.74 23.32
N PRO A 23 -22.28 8.00 23.63
CA PRO A 23 -23.61 8.39 24.10
C PRO A 23 -24.77 8.04 23.16
N ALA A 24 -24.48 7.87 21.86
CA ALA A 24 -25.46 7.55 20.82
C ALA A 24 -25.54 6.05 20.48
N GLY A 25 -24.90 5.17 21.25
CA GLY A 25 -24.85 3.73 20.96
C GLY A 25 -23.84 3.36 19.87
N GLU A 26 -22.94 4.29 19.51
CA GLU A 26 -21.82 4.03 18.61
C GLU A 26 -20.78 3.13 19.30
N GLN A 27 -20.13 2.28 18.53
CA GLN A 27 -19.04 1.43 19.00
C GLN A 27 -17.70 2.02 18.56
N VAL A 28 -16.71 1.93 19.45
CA VAL A 28 -15.33 2.30 19.11
C VAL A 28 -14.76 1.23 18.19
N LEU A 29 -14.48 1.61 16.93
CA LEU A 29 -13.74 0.77 15.99
C LEU A 29 -12.24 1.01 16.19
N VAL A 30 -11.51 -0.04 16.56
CA VAL A 30 -10.06 0.01 16.71
C VAL A 30 -9.43 -0.62 15.46
N THR A 31 -8.68 0.17 14.70
CA THR A 31 -7.87 -0.32 13.59
C THR A 31 -6.44 -0.48 14.06
N PHE A 32 -5.94 -1.72 14.07
CA PHE A 32 -4.55 -1.97 14.43
C PHE A 32 -3.58 -1.54 13.32
N CYS A 33 -2.37 -1.13 13.72
CA CYS A 33 -1.30 -0.71 12.83
C CYS A 33 -1.59 0.57 12.01
N GLU A 34 -2.63 1.35 12.37
CA GLU A 34 -3.03 2.53 11.61
C GLU A 34 -1.98 3.64 11.67
N ASP A 35 -1.35 3.86 12.83
CA ASP A 35 -0.31 4.87 12.99
C ASP A 35 0.93 4.53 12.15
N GLU A 36 1.31 3.24 12.10
CA GLU A 36 2.41 2.77 11.25
C GLU A 36 2.05 2.70 9.76
N ALA A 37 0.78 2.87 9.38
CA ALA A 37 0.33 2.80 7.99
C ALA A 37 0.32 4.15 7.26
N ARG A 38 0.85 5.22 7.87
CA ARG A 38 0.90 6.55 7.27
C ARG A 38 2.24 6.80 6.59
N ASP A 39 2.19 7.34 5.38
CA ASP A 39 3.39 7.77 4.66
C ASP A 39 4.12 8.88 5.45
N VAL A 40 5.46 8.84 5.47
CA VAL A 40 6.29 9.91 6.04
C VAL A 40 7.16 10.48 4.92
N PRO A 41 6.93 11.73 4.47
CA PRO A 41 7.61 12.31 3.32
C PRO A 41 9.11 12.36 3.52
N GLY A 42 9.85 11.98 2.47
CA GLY A 42 11.30 11.88 2.50
C GLY A 42 11.85 10.69 3.29
N GLU A 43 11.03 9.96 4.05
CA GLU A 43 11.47 8.79 4.81
C GLU A 43 10.97 7.48 4.19
N TYR A 44 9.65 7.25 4.18
CA TYR A 44 9.07 6.00 3.68
C TYR A 44 7.65 6.16 3.16
N MET A 45 7.28 5.24 2.27
CA MET A 45 5.88 4.96 1.97
C MET A 45 5.40 3.81 2.86
N ALA A 46 4.23 3.96 3.46
CA ALA A 46 3.62 2.94 4.30
C ALA A 46 2.36 2.40 3.63
N GLY A 47 1.98 1.15 3.88
CA GLY A 47 0.69 0.65 3.43
C GLY A 47 0.08 -0.36 4.37
N LEU A 48 -1.25 -0.35 4.42
CA LEU A 48 -2.05 -1.14 5.34
C LEU A 48 -2.65 -2.35 4.64
N GLY A 49 -2.53 -3.50 5.28
CA GLY A 49 -3.12 -4.75 4.86
C GLY A 49 -3.95 -5.35 5.97
N ILE A 50 -5.21 -5.67 5.64
CA ILE A 50 -6.15 -6.29 6.56
C ILE A 50 -6.68 -7.57 5.91
N ALA A 51 -6.63 -8.68 6.63
CA ALA A 51 -7.30 -9.92 6.27
C ALA A 51 -8.13 -10.39 7.45
N GLU A 52 -9.40 -10.68 7.22
CA GLU A 52 -10.38 -11.07 8.23
C GLU A 52 -10.94 -12.46 7.92
N ASP A 53 -11.56 -13.09 8.92
CA ASP A 53 -12.26 -14.38 8.81
C ASP A 53 -11.44 -15.51 8.14
N CYS A 54 -10.12 -15.49 8.33
CA CYS A 54 -9.22 -16.46 7.74
C CYS A 54 -9.28 -17.80 8.49
N PRO A 55 -9.22 -18.94 7.78
CA PRO A 55 -9.34 -20.28 8.39
C PRO A 55 -8.14 -20.65 9.27
N ASP A 56 -6.98 -20.05 9.02
CA ASP A 56 -5.76 -20.29 9.78
C ASP A 56 -4.87 -19.04 9.84
N ARG A 57 -3.96 -19.04 10.82
CA ARG A 57 -3.01 -17.97 11.06
C ARG A 57 -2.11 -17.67 9.87
N SER A 58 -1.62 -18.69 9.16
CA SER A 58 -0.70 -18.51 8.04
C SER A 58 -1.39 -17.77 6.91
N ARG A 59 -2.63 -18.18 6.60
CA ARG A 59 -3.45 -17.54 5.58
C ARG A 59 -3.71 -16.07 5.90
N ALA A 60 -4.09 -15.76 7.13
CA ALA A 60 -4.34 -14.38 7.57
C ALA A 60 -3.09 -13.49 7.34
N ILE A 61 -1.90 -13.99 7.70
CA ILE A 61 -0.65 -13.26 7.53
C ILE A 61 -0.33 -13.03 6.05
N VAL A 62 -0.45 -14.07 5.21
CA VAL A 62 -0.13 -13.98 3.79
C VAL A 62 -1.09 -13.03 3.07
N ASP A 63 -2.39 -13.14 3.33
CA ASP A 63 -3.39 -12.29 2.69
C ASP A 63 -3.25 -10.83 3.14
N ALA A 64 -3.03 -10.57 4.43
CA ALA A 64 -2.80 -9.22 4.93
C ALA A 64 -1.53 -8.59 4.33
N ASN A 65 -0.40 -9.32 4.30
CA ASN A 65 0.82 -8.83 3.65
C ASN A 65 0.57 -8.50 2.17
N ARG A 66 -0.15 -9.36 1.44
CA ARG A 66 -0.45 -9.13 0.03
C ARG A 66 -1.30 -7.88 -0.19
N VAL A 67 -2.28 -7.63 0.68
CA VAL A 67 -3.11 -6.41 0.63
C VAL A 67 -2.24 -5.18 0.90
N ALA A 68 -1.37 -5.21 1.91
CA ALA A 68 -0.46 -4.10 2.21
C ALA A 68 0.48 -3.78 1.04
N ILE A 69 1.07 -4.81 0.41
CA ILE A 69 1.92 -4.65 -0.78
C ILE A 69 1.14 -4.03 -1.93
N ALA A 70 -0.10 -4.49 -2.16
CA ALA A 70 -0.94 -3.97 -3.24
C ALA A 70 -1.32 -2.49 -3.02
N ASP A 71 -1.58 -2.11 -1.76
CA ASP A 71 -1.84 -0.73 -1.39
C ASP A 71 -0.64 0.18 -1.73
N ILE A 72 0.56 -0.11 -1.21
CA ILE A 72 1.79 0.67 -1.51
C ILE A 72 2.06 0.68 -3.00
N SER A 73 1.98 -0.48 -3.67
CA SER A 73 2.26 -0.62 -5.10
C SER A 73 1.37 0.27 -5.94
N SER A 74 0.07 0.33 -5.64
CA SER A 74 -0.88 1.14 -6.40
C SER A 74 -0.54 2.63 -6.36
N ARG A 75 -0.21 3.14 -5.17
CA ARG A 75 0.19 4.54 -4.97
C ARG A 75 1.56 4.83 -5.58
N PHE A 76 2.54 3.95 -5.39
CA PHE A 76 3.87 4.11 -5.96
C PHE A 76 3.83 4.14 -7.49
N ILE A 77 3.07 3.24 -8.13
CA ILE A 77 2.87 3.25 -9.58
C ILE A 77 2.23 4.56 -10.05
N GLY A 78 1.23 5.06 -9.32
CA GLY A 78 0.61 6.36 -9.57
C GLY A 78 1.61 7.52 -9.51
N MET A 79 2.48 7.52 -8.50
CA MET A 79 3.56 8.52 -8.37
C MET A 79 4.53 8.47 -9.53
N ILE A 80 4.99 7.28 -9.93
CA ILE A 80 5.91 7.16 -11.08
C ILE A 80 5.23 7.71 -12.33
N LYS A 81 3.95 7.39 -12.57
CA LYS A 81 3.21 7.90 -13.72
C LYS A 81 3.12 9.43 -13.73
N ASN A 82 2.79 10.04 -12.59
CA ASN A 82 2.69 11.49 -12.48
C ASN A 82 4.07 12.16 -12.63
N ALA A 83 5.11 11.58 -12.05
CA ALA A 83 6.49 12.06 -12.19
C ALA A 83 6.96 11.98 -13.65
N MET A 84 6.61 10.90 -14.37
CA MET A 84 6.88 10.75 -15.80
C MET A 84 6.17 11.80 -16.64
N GLU A 85 4.90 12.08 -16.33
CA GLU A 85 4.13 13.12 -17.02
C GLU A 85 4.76 14.50 -16.81
N ASP A 86 5.09 14.85 -15.56
CA ASP A 86 5.74 16.12 -15.21
C ASP A 86 7.14 16.23 -15.87
N TYR A 87 7.91 15.15 -15.86
CA TYR A 87 9.23 15.06 -16.49
C TYR A 87 9.17 15.23 -18.01
N SER A 88 8.21 14.58 -18.67
CA SER A 88 8.02 14.66 -20.13
C SER A 88 7.59 16.06 -20.60
N LYS A 89 6.90 16.82 -19.75
CA LYS A 89 6.46 18.19 -20.04
C LYS A 89 7.52 19.25 -19.72
N ASP A 90 8.56 18.91 -18.98
CA ASP A 90 9.63 19.83 -18.63
C ASP A 90 10.39 20.30 -19.89
N VAL A 91 10.47 21.61 -20.08
CA VAL A 91 11.17 22.24 -21.22
C VAL A 91 12.68 22.13 -21.09
N ASN A 92 13.20 21.89 -19.88
CA ASN A 92 14.62 21.73 -19.60
C ASN A 92 15.10 20.29 -19.85
N VAL A 93 14.20 19.36 -20.14
CA VAL A 93 14.55 17.98 -20.51
C VAL A 93 14.69 17.91 -22.03
N PRO A 94 15.87 17.56 -22.57
CA PRO A 94 16.07 17.39 -24.01
C PRO A 94 15.07 16.38 -24.58
N GLY A 95 14.55 16.64 -25.78
CA GLY A 95 13.50 15.81 -26.38
C GLY A 95 13.82 14.31 -26.45
N GLY A 96 15.08 13.96 -26.77
CA GLY A 96 15.55 12.57 -26.82
C GLY A 96 15.80 11.91 -25.46
N LYS A 97 15.63 12.64 -24.35
CA LYS A 97 15.74 12.14 -22.97
C LYS A 97 14.39 12.10 -22.25
N LYS A 98 13.30 12.45 -22.93
CA LYS A 98 11.95 12.40 -22.36
C LYS A 98 11.52 10.94 -22.29
N MET A 99 10.89 10.59 -21.18
CA MET A 99 10.43 9.24 -20.92
C MET A 99 8.91 9.18 -20.98
N TYR A 100 8.37 8.21 -21.72
CA TYR A 100 6.92 8.00 -21.86
C TYR A 100 6.53 6.60 -21.40
N GLU A 101 5.29 6.44 -20.90
CA GLU A 101 4.80 5.14 -20.43
C GLU A 101 4.83 4.06 -21.53
N SER A 102 4.65 4.47 -22.80
CA SER A 102 4.75 3.59 -23.97
C SER A 102 6.14 2.96 -24.13
N GLU A 103 7.20 3.64 -23.70
CA GLU A 103 8.58 3.14 -23.78
C GLU A 103 8.87 2.08 -22.71
N LEU A 104 7.99 1.98 -21.71
CA LEU A 104 8.07 0.96 -20.68
C LEU A 104 7.27 -0.30 -21.05
N GLU A 105 6.56 -0.33 -22.18
CA GLU A 105 5.76 -1.47 -22.67
C GLU A 105 4.72 -2.00 -21.65
N GLY A 106 4.09 -1.11 -20.88
CA GLY A 106 3.20 -1.51 -19.76
C GLY A 106 3.96 -2.05 -18.54
N GLY A 107 5.29 -1.98 -18.57
CA GLY A 107 6.21 -2.40 -17.53
C GLY A 107 6.14 -1.56 -16.27
N LEU A 108 5.48 -0.39 -16.27
CA LEU A 108 5.35 0.45 -15.07
C LEU A 108 4.75 -0.32 -13.88
N LYS A 109 3.71 -1.11 -14.13
CA LYS A 109 3.10 -1.96 -13.10
C LYS A 109 4.08 -3.02 -12.60
N MET A 110 4.80 -3.66 -13.51
CA MET A 110 5.80 -4.68 -13.18
C MET A 110 6.97 -4.08 -12.39
N ILE A 111 7.48 -2.92 -12.81
CA ILE A 111 8.55 -2.18 -12.15
C ILE A 111 8.10 -1.80 -10.73
N GLY A 112 6.95 -1.13 -10.62
CA GLY A 112 6.40 -0.71 -9.33
C GLY A 112 6.26 -1.87 -8.36
N SER A 113 5.56 -2.94 -8.77
CA SER A 113 5.40 -4.13 -7.94
C SER A 113 6.74 -4.77 -7.56
N LYS A 114 7.69 -4.90 -8.50
CA LYS A 114 9.00 -5.51 -8.23
C LYS A 114 9.84 -4.69 -7.24
N VAL A 115 9.74 -3.36 -7.29
CA VAL A 115 10.40 -2.48 -6.32
C VAL A 115 9.77 -2.65 -4.93
N ILE A 116 8.44 -2.62 -4.83
CA ILE A 116 7.76 -2.79 -3.54
C ILE A 116 8.03 -4.18 -2.96
N ASP A 117 7.90 -5.25 -3.75
CA ASP A 117 8.17 -6.63 -3.32
C ASP A 117 9.60 -6.81 -2.80
N LYS A 118 10.57 -6.10 -3.36
CA LYS A 118 11.99 -6.20 -2.98
C LYS A 118 12.31 -5.45 -1.69
N TYR A 119 11.65 -4.32 -1.43
CA TYR A 119 12.07 -3.38 -0.38
C TYR A 119 11.02 -3.14 0.71
N ALA A 120 9.85 -3.76 0.63
CA ALA A 120 8.83 -3.67 1.68
C ALA A 120 9.22 -4.48 2.91
N GLU A 121 9.18 -3.81 4.06
CA GLU A 121 9.50 -4.37 5.38
C GLU A 121 8.29 -4.24 6.31
N VAL A 122 8.12 -5.21 7.22
CA VAL A 122 7.00 -5.20 8.16
C VAL A 122 7.29 -4.25 9.32
N ALA A 123 6.53 -3.16 9.40
CA ALA A 123 6.63 -2.18 10.49
C ALA A 123 5.73 -2.54 11.67
N CYS A 124 4.52 -3.01 11.38
CA CYS A 124 3.58 -3.49 12.39
C CYS A 124 2.88 -4.75 11.91
N ARG A 125 2.65 -5.68 12.85
CA ARG A 125 1.78 -6.84 12.65
C ARG A 125 1.00 -7.13 13.91
N LYS A 126 -0.33 -7.18 13.80
CA LYS A 126 -1.22 -7.63 14.86
C LYS A 126 -2.09 -8.77 14.33
N LEU A 127 -2.14 -9.85 15.08
CA LEU A 127 -2.94 -11.02 14.75
C LEU A 127 -3.94 -11.23 15.88
N THR A 128 -5.21 -11.35 15.53
CA THR A 128 -6.30 -11.62 16.47
C THR A 128 -6.99 -12.93 16.06
N GLN A 129 -7.61 -13.57 17.04
CA GLN A 129 -8.47 -14.72 16.83
C GLN A 129 -9.86 -14.36 17.37
N SER A 130 -10.87 -14.54 16.53
CA SER A 130 -12.27 -14.34 16.91
C SER A 130 -12.77 -15.45 17.84
N ALA A 131 -13.86 -15.20 18.55
CA ALA A 131 -14.51 -16.17 19.42
C ALA A 131 -15.01 -17.43 18.67
N THR A 132 -15.22 -17.33 17.35
CA THR A 132 -15.61 -18.44 16.48
C THR A 132 -14.42 -19.21 15.89
N GLY A 133 -13.19 -18.81 16.24
CA GLY A 133 -11.94 -19.47 15.85
C GLY A 133 -11.30 -18.94 14.56
N GLY A 134 -11.97 -18.06 13.82
CA GLY A 134 -11.40 -17.38 12.64
C GLY A 134 -10.31 -16.38 13.01
N TYR A 135 -9.32 -16.20 12.14
CA TYR A 135 -8.18 -15.31 12.35
C TYR A 135 -8.34 -14.01 11.58
N ALA A 136 -7.93 -12.90 12.18
CA ALA A 136 -7.72 -11.64 11.48
C ALA A 136 -6.28 -11.15 11.67
N CYS A 137 -5.70 -10.58 10.62
CA CYS A 137 -4.35 -10.04 10.63
C CYS A 137 -4.34 -8.63 10.04
N TYR A 138 -3.68 -7.73 10.76
CA TYR A 138 -3.42 -6.34 10.39
C TYR A 138 -1.91 -6.21 10.22
N VAL A 139 -1.48 -5.65 9.09
CA VAL A 139 -0.07 -5.44 8.75
C VAL A 139 0.10 -4.04 8.22
N ALA A 140 1.06 -3.30 8.77
CA ALA A 140 1.64 -2.14 8.11
C ALA A 140 3.00 -2.51 7.55
N LEU A 141 3.22 -2.22 6.27
CA LEU A 141 4.52 -2.35 5.61
C LEU A 141 5.10 -0.97 5.36
N HIS A 142 6.43 -0.84 5.44
CA HIS A 142 7.18 0.36 5.05
C HIS A 142 8.09 0.03 3.87
N VAL A 143 8.21 0.97 2.94
CA VAL A 143 9.25 0.99 1.92
C VAL A 143 10.00 2.30 2.08
N GLN A 144 11.25 2.21 2.53
CA GLN A 144 12.13 3.38 2.64
C GLN A 144 12.23 4.08 1.28
N TRP A 145 12.04 5.39 1.25
CA TRP A 145 11.92 6.16 0.02
C TRP A 145 13.18 6.09 -0.84
N ASP A 146 14.35 6.14 -0.22
CA ASP A 146 15.63 5.97 -0.91
C ASP A 146 15.77 4.58 -1.55
N ASN A 147 15.26 3.55 -0.91
CA ASN A 147 15.23 2.19 -1.47
C ASN A 147 14.25 2.10 -2.64
N ALA A 148 13.09 2.75 -2.55
CA ALA A 148 12.13 2.83 -3.66
C ALA A 148 12.74 3.53 -4.89
N LYS A 149 13.38 4.70 -4.69
CA LYS A 149 14.08 5.44 -5.75
C LYS A 149 15.21 4.63 -6.37
N LYS A 150 16.03 3.98 -5.53
CA LYS A 150 17.09 3.09 -5.98
C LYS A 150 16.54 1.94 -6.82
N GLY A 151 15.51 1.26 -6.35
CA GLY A 151 14.88 0.16 -7.07
C GLY A 151 14.31 0.58 -8.42
N LEU A 152 13.66 1.74 -8.47
CA LEU A 152 13.14 2.30 -9.72
C LEU A 152 14.28 2.59 -10.71
N ALA A 153 15.36 3.23 -10.24
CA ALA A 153 16.53 3.48 -11.08
C ALA A 153 17.13 2.17 -11.65
N GLU A 154 17.31 1.16 -10.81
CA GLU A 154 17.80 -0.17 -11.21
C GLU A 154 16.91 -0.78 -12.32
N GLU A 155 15.59 -0.70 -12.18
CA GLU A 155 14.65 -1.27 -13.15
C GLU A 155 14.59 -0.49 -14.48
N LEU A 156 14.77 0.84 -14.44
CA LEU A 156 14.87 1.67 -15.64
C LEU A 156 16.20 1.45 -16.38
N GLU A 157 17.31 1.28 -15.64
CA GLU A 157 18.62 0.94 -16.21
C GLU A 157 18.60 -0.43 -16.92
N VAL A 158 17.96 -1.44 -16.33
CA VAL A 158 17.77 -2.77 -16.97
C VAL A 158 17.03 -2.66 -18.30
N ARG A 159 16.10 -1.72 -18.42
CA ARG A 159 15.31 -1.47 -19.64
C ARG A 159 16.00 -0.52 -20.61
N LYS A 160 17.20 -0.06 -20.29
CA LYS A 160 18.02 0.85 -21.12
C LYS A 160 17.26 2.13 -21.49
N VAL A 161 16.43 2.63 -20.58
CA VAL A 161 15.77 3.91 -20.79
C VAL A 161 16.82 5.01 -20.68
N ASP A 162 16.96 5.83 -21.73
CA ASP A 162 17.86 6.99 -21.70
C ASP A 162 17.09 8.20 -21.14
N PHE A 163 17.43 8.60 -19.92
CA PHE A 163 16.80 9.72 -19.24
C PHE A 163 17.80 10.47 -18.35
N ASP A 164 17.44 11.70 -17.98
CA ASP A 164 18.17 12.48 -16.97
C ASP A 164 17.75 11.99 -15.58
N LYS A 165 18.58 11.13 -14.98
CA LYS A 165 18.31 10.46 -13.72
C LYS A 165 18.03 11.44 -12.59
N ASP A 166 18.85 12.47 -12.45
CA ASP A 166 18.75 13.42 -11.35
C ASP A 166 17.43 14.21 -11.46
N LYS A 167 17.11 14.70 -12.67
CA LYS A 167 15.84 15.42 -12.89
C LYS A 167 14.62 14.55 -12.70
N PHE A 168 14.67 13.29 -13.12
CA PHE A 168 13.52 12.40 -12.93
C PHE A 168 13.30 12.08 -11.45
N MET A 169 14.38 11.86 -10.69
CA MET A 169 14.27 11.64 -9.24
C MET A 169 13.78 12.90 -8.50
N GLU A 170 14.15 14.10 -8.95
CA GLU A 170 13.57 15.36 -8.44
C GLU A 170 12.05 15.40 -8.64
N LYS A 171 11.54 14.96 -9.81
CA LYS A 171 10.09 14.88 -10.03
C LYS A 171 9.42 13.84 -9.14
N MET A 172 10.09 12.73 -8.84
CA MET A 172 9.59 11.72 -7.91
C MET A 172 9.48 12.27 -6.48
N ASP A 173 10.54 12.94 -5.98
CA ASP A 173 10.52 13.58 -4.66
C ASP A 173 9.34 14.57 -4.56
N ALA A 174 9.13 15.39 -5.59
CA ALA A 174 8.01 16.31 -5.66
C ALA A 174 6.62 15.65 -5.68
N GLN A 175 6.49 14.39 -6.11
CA GLN A 175 5.20 13.66 -6.02
C GLN A 175 4.92 13.17 -4.60
N LEU A 176 5.94 12.70 -3.88
CA LEU A 176 5.78 12.21 -2.51
C LEU A 176 5.34 13.36 -1.58
N ASP A 177 5.90 14.56 -1.76
CA ASP A 177 5.51 15.75 -1.00
C ASP A 177 4.06 16.19 -1.30
N LYS A 178 3.57 15.94 -2.51
CA LYS A 178 2.17 16.24 -2.88
C LYS A 178 1.21 15.22 -2.27
N SER A 179 1.58 13.95 -2.18
CA SER A 179 0.69 12.88 -1.70
C SER A 179 0.41 12.91 -0.20
N THR A 180 1.15 13.72 0.57
CA THR A 180 0.97 13.89 2.03
C THR A 180 0.25 15.18 2.43
N ASN A 181 0.01 16.09 1.48
CA ASN A 181 -0.75 17.33 1.69
C ASN A 181 -2.23 17.21 1.25
N GLN A 182 -2.73 15.98 1.11
CA GLN A 182 -4.13 15.65 0.83
C GLN A 182 -4.69 14.79 1.95
#